data_AF-A0A7S0F752-F1
#
_entry.id   AF-A0A7S0F752-F1
#
_cell.length_a   1.000
_cell.length_b   1.000
_cell.length_c   1.000
_cell.angle_alpha   90.00
_cell.angle_beta   90.00
_cell.angle_gamma   90.00
#
_symmetry.space_group_name_H-M   'P 1'
#
loop_
_entity.id
_entity.type
_entity.pdbx_description
1 polymer ?
#
loop_
_entity_poly.entity_id
_entity_poly.type
_entity_poly.pdbx_seq_one_letter_code
_entity_poly.pdbx_strand_id
1 'polypeptide(L)'
;MLSPLTRAIFAALALAQCAQAFYIPGIQPEKFEKGKPVPLKVNSLTSVRTQVPKDYYRLPFCQPKGGVKMASENLGEFLTGNKIQSSPYVIKMLQKSYCSRLCQVELDKDK
;
A
#
# COMPACT_ATOMS: atom_id res chain seq x y z
N MET A 1 -46.86 -20.56 -27.74
CA MET A 1 -45.76 -19.75 -28.32
C MET A 1 -45.48 -18.60 -27.36
N LEU A 2 -44.27 -18.51 -26.78
CA LEU A 2 -43.94 -17.41 -25.86
C LEU A 2 -43.98 -16.07 -26.60
N SER A 3 -44.49 -15.04 -25.93
CA SER A 3 -44.58 -13.68 -26.49
C SER A 3 -43.18 -13.14 -26.85
N PRO A 4 -43.07 -12.25 -27.86
CA PRO A 4 -41.78 -11.67 -28.23
C PRO A 4 -41.10 -10.96 -27.05
N LEU A 5 -41.90 -10.42 -26.11
CA LEU A 5 -41.41 -9.78 -24.89
C LEU A 5 -40.73 -10.77 -23.94
N THR A 6 -41.31 -11.96 -23.74
CA THR A 6 -40.70 -12.96 -22.85
C THR A 6 -39.40 -13.51 -23.43
N ARG A 7 -39.31 -13.68 -24.76
CA ARG A 7 -38.05 -14.05 -25.43
C ARG A 7 -36.96 -12.99 -25.26
N ALA A 8 -37.31 -11.71 -25.36
CA ALA A 8 -36.35 -10.62 -25.16
C ALA A 8 -35.82 -10.57 -23.72
N ILE A 9 -36.67 -10.81 -22.73
CA ILE A 9 -36.28 -10.85 -21.31
C ILE A 9 -35.30 -12.01 -21.04
N PHE A 10 -35.59 -13.21 -21.55
CA PHE A 10 -34.68 -14.35 -21.40
C PHE A 10 -33.33 -14.13 -22.07
N ALA A 11 -33.30 -13.49 -23.24
CA ALA A 11 -32.06 -13.15 -23.92
C ALA A 11 -31.22 -12.11 -23.14
N ALA A 12 -31.87 -11.09 -22.57
CA ALA A 12 -31.19 -10.09 -21.74
C ALA A 12 -30.62 -10.70 -20.45
N LEU A 13 -31.34 -11.63 -19.81
CA LEU A 13 -30.89 -12.32 -18.61
C LEU A 13 -29.68 -13.24 -18.88
N ALA A 14 -29.67 -13.91 -20.04
CA ALA A 14 -28.53 -14.72 -20.48
C ALA A 14 -27.27 -13.88 -20.74
N LEU A 15 -27.42 -12.69 -21.35
CA LEU A 15 -26.31 -11.74 -21.56
C LEU A 15 -25.74 -11.19 -20.25
N ALA A 16 -26.58 -10.96 -19.25
CA ALA A 16 -26.14 -10.47 -17.94
C ALA A 16 -25.24 -11.48 -17.18
N GLN A 17 -25.40 -12.78 -17.42
CA GLN A 17 -24.54 -13.82 -16.81
C GLN A 17 -23.10 -13.82 -17.36
N CYS A 18 -22.86 -13.22 -18.52
CA CYS A 18 -21.52 -13.05 -19.08
C CYS A 18 -20.77 -11.83 -18.50
N ALA A 19 -21.44 -10.97 -17.71
CA ALA A 19 -20.81 -9.83 -17.08
C ALA A 19 -20.13 -10.24 -15.77
N GLN A 20 -18.82 -10.53 -15.84
CA GLN A 20 -17.98 -10.71 -14.66
C GLN A 20 -17.45 -9.34 -14.23
N ALA A 21 -17.91 -8.83 -13.09
CA ALA A 21 -17.36 -7.63 -12.46
C ALA A 21 -16.49 -8.05 -11.28
N PHE A 22 -15.29 -7.47 -11.18
CA PHE A 22 -14.41 -7.67 -10.03
C PHE A 22 -13.97 -6.32 -9.49
N TYR A 23 -13.98 -6.19 -8.16
CA TYR A 23 -13.45 -5.00 -7.49
C TYR A 23 -11.93 -5.12 -7.42
N ILE A 24 -11.21 -4.07 -7.83
CA ILE A 24 -9.76 -4.10 -7.80
C ILE A 24 -9.28 -4.08 -6.34
N PRO A 25 -8.54 -5.11 -5.87
CA PRO A 25 -8.01 -5.15 -4.52
C PRO A 25 -7.04 -3.99 -4.30
N GLY A 26 -7.06 -3.41 -3.10
CA GLY A 26 -6.15 -2.34 -2.71
C GLY A 26 -6.60 -0.90 -3.06
N ILE A 27 -7.82 -0.71 -3.59
CA ILE A 27 -8.39 0.63 -3.84
C ILE A 27 -9.34 1.07 -2.71
N GLN A 28 -9.82 0.14 -1.89
CA GLN A 28 -10.76 0.45 -0.82
C GLN A 28 -10.06 1.27 0.29
N PRO A 29 -10.62 2.42 0.71
CA PRO A 29 -10.06 3.16 1.84
C PRO A 29 -10.13 2.35 3.13
N GLU A 30 -9.00 2.21 3.81
CA GLU A 30 -8.94 1.60 5.14
C GLU A 30 -9.42 2.57 6.21
N LYS A 31 -10.30 2.10 7.10
CA LYS A 31 -10.81 2.89 8.24
C LYS A 31 -10.18 2.38 9.53
N PHE A 32 -9.53 3.29 10.26
CA PHE A 32 -8.92 2.98 11.56
C PHE A 32 -9.78 3.51 12.70
N GLU A 33 -10.11 2.64 13.65
CA GLU A 33 -10.73 3.05 14.91
C GLU A 33 -9.71 3.73 15.82
N LYS A 34 -10.19 4.54 16.77
CA LYS A 34 -9.35 5.18 17.79
C LYS A 34 -8.47 4.16 18.51
N GLY A 35 -7.17 4.43 18.61
CA GLY A 35 -6.18 3.58 19.29
C GLY A 35 -5.67 2.39 18.48
N LYS A 36 -6.25 2.09 17.30
CA LYS A 36 -5.74 1.04 16.42
C LYS A 36 -4.36 1.43 15.88
N PRO A 37 -3.41 0.47 15.75
CA PRO A 37 -2.15 0.70 15.06
C PRO A 37 -2.41 1.10 13.61
N VAL A 38 -1.74 2.15 13.14
CA VAL A 38 -1.76 2.57 11.74
C VAL A 38 -0.41 2.21 11.13
N PRO A 39 -0.36 1.33 10.11
CA PRO A 39 0.89 0.96 9.46
C PRO A 39 1.56 2.18 8.83
N LEU A 40 2.73 2.56 9.33
CA LEU A 40 3.56 3.56 8.67
C LEU A 40 4.53 2.87 7.72
N LYS A 41 4.66 3.42 6.51
CA LYS A 41 5.50 2.89 5.44
C LYS A 41 6.51 3.94 4.99
N VAL A 42 7.56 3.48 4.35
CA VAL A 42 8.60 4.33 3.77
C VAL A 42 8.67 4.09 2.26
N ASN A 43 9.07 5.13 1.52
CA ASN A 43 9.26 5.07 0.08
C ASN A 43 10.72 5.43 -0.26
N SER A 44 11.10 5.27 -1.53
CA SER A 44 12.40 5.63 -2.06
C SER A 44 12.79 7.08 -1.74
N LEU A 45 14.08 7.28 -1.50
CA LEU A 45 14.69 8.58 -1.25
C LEU A 45 14.87 9.33 -2.57
N THR A 46 14.44 10.58 -2.59
CA THR A 46 14.62 11.49 -3.72
C THR A 46 15.47 12.69 -3.31
N SER A 47 16.16 13.29 -4.28
CA SER A 47 16.99 14.47 -4.05
C SER A 47 16.88 15.39 -5.24
N VAL A 48 16.93 16.70 -4.99
CA VAL A 48 16.96 17.72 -6.06
C VAL A 48 18.23 17.62 -6.93
N ARG A 49 19.29 16.98 -6.43
CA ARG A 49 20.58 16.87 -7.14
C ARG A 49 20.69 15.64 -8.04
N THR A 50 19.91 14.59 -7.77
CA THR A 50 20.05 13.30 -8.47
C THR A 50 18.73 12.89 -9.08
N GLN A 51 18.73 12.53 -10.36
CA GLN A 51 17.52 12.15 -11.10
C GLN A 51 16.99 10.75 -10.73
N VAL A 52 17.80 9.90 -10.10
CA VAL A 52 17.45 8.50 -9.81
C VAL A 52 17.18 8.32 -8.31
N PRO A 53 15.95 7.91 -7.91
CA PRO A 53 15.62 7.58 -6.53
C PRO A 53 16.50 6.44 -5.98
N LYS A 54 16.78 6.47 -4.68
CA LYS A 54 17.53 5.42 -3.98
C LYS A 54 16.64 4.68 -3.00
N ASP A 55 16.91 3.39 -2.79
CA ASP A 55 16.19 2.58 -1.80
C ASP A 55 16.34 3.17 -0.39
N TYR A 56 15.25 3.23 0.38
CA TYR A 56 15.23 3.86 1.71
C TYR A 56 16.31 3.30 2.65
N TYR A 57 16.33 1.97 2.81
CA TYR A 57 17.30 1.28 3.68
C TYR A 57 18.68 1.08 3.05
N ARG A 58 18.98 1.76 1.94
CA ARG A 58 20.37 1.87 1.47
C ARG A 58 21.19 2.75 2.41
N LEU A 59 20.55 3.72 3.05
CA LEU A 59 21.12 4.48 4.16
C LEU A 59 20.90 3.72 5.48
N PRO A 60 21.75 3.96 6.49
CA PRO A 60 21.71 3.24 7.76
C PRO A 60 20.57 3.72 8.68
N PHE A 61 19.34 3.68 8.18
CA PHE A 61 18.12 3.95 8.96
C PHE A 61 17.73 2.73 9.80
N CYS A 62 17.00 2.98 10.89
CA CYS A 62 16.46 1.93 11.75
C CYS A 62 15.55 0.99 10.96
N GLN A 63 15.80 -0.31 11.02
CA GLN A 63 14.96 -1.32 10.37
C GLN A 63 13.89 -1.86 11.33
N PRO A 64 12.72 -2.30 10.81
CA PRO A 64 11.68 -2.91 11.62
C PRO A 64 12.13 -4.26 12.19
N LYS A 65 11.58 -4.61 13.36
CA LYS A 65 11.79 -5.92 13.99
C LYS A 65 11.26 -7.02 13.06
N GLY A 66 12.11 -7.98 12.70
CA GLY A 66 11.78 -9.05 11.75
C GLY A 66 12.13 -8.74 10.29
N GLY A 67 12.86 -7.64 10.04
CA GLY A 67 13.42 -7.30 8.73
C GLY A 67 12.46 -6.49 7.85
N VAL A 68 13.03 -5.88 6.81
CA VAL A 68 12.32 -5.04 5.84
C VAL A 68 11.44 -5.90 4.94
N LYS A 69 10.15 -5.54 4.83
CA LYS A 69 9.19 -6.20 3.95
C LYS A 69 8.63 -5.21 2.93
N MET A 70 8.31 -5.71 1.74
CA MET A 70 7.56 -4.95 0.74
C MET A 70 6.12 -4.75 1.24
N ALA A 71 5.61 -3.54 1.06
CA ALA A 71 4.32 -3.10 1.59
C ALA A 71 3.44 -2.43 0.52
N SER A 72 3.57 -2.88 -0.73
CA SER A 72 2.71 -2.44 -1.83
C SER A 72 1.30 -2.99 -1.68
N GLU A 73 0.31 -2.11 -1.79
CA GLU A 73 -1.09 -2.44 -1.46
C GLU A 73 -1.95 -2.69 -2.70
N ASN A 74 -1.59 -2.13 -3.85
CA ASN A 74 -2.39 -2.23 -5.06
C ASN A 74 -1.56 -2.58 -6.31
N LEU A 75 -2.26 -3.07 -7.32
CA LEU A 75 -1.67 -3.50 -8.58
C LEU A 75 -0.95 -2.36 -9.31
N GLY A 76 -1.50 -1.14 -9.29
CA GLY A 76 -0.88 0.00 -9.94
C GLY A 76 0.48 0.34 -9.35
N GLU A 77 0.58 0.31 -8.02
CA GLU A 77 1.83 0.53 -7.30
C GLU A 77 2.89 -0.55 -7.59
N PHE A 78 2.45 -1.80 -7.68
CA PHE A 78 3.34 -2.90 -8.07
C PHE A 78 3.86 -2.72 -9.50
N LEU A 79 2.99 -2.39 -10.45
CA LEU A 79 3.35 -2.23 -11.86
C LEU A 79 4.24 -1.01 -12.12
N THR A 80 4.09 0.07 -11.36
CA THR A 80 4.99 1.24 -11.48
C THR A 80 6.36 1.01 -10.85
N GLY A 81 6.58 -0.14 -10.21
CA GLY A 81 7.85 -0.48 -9.57
C GLY A 81 8.12 0.35 -8.31
N ASN A 82 7.09 0.87 -7.67
CA ASN A 82 7.23 1.58 -6.41
C ASN A 82 7.73 0.61 -5.33
N LYS A 83 8.82 1.00 -4.65
CA LYS A 83 9.40 0.22 -3.55
C LYS A 83 8.92 0.75 -2.21
N ILE A 84 7.64 0.56 -1.93
CA ILE A 84 7.11 0.88 -0.60
C ILE A 84 7.48 -0.24 0.36
N GLN A 85 8.07 0.13 1.50
CA GLN A 85 8.61 -0.81 2.48
C GLN A 85 8.05 -0.53 3.87
N SER A 86 8.01 -1.56 4.71
CA SER A 86 7.61 -1.46 6.11
C SER A 86 8.52 -0.50 6.88
N SER A 87 7.95 0.38 7.72
CA SER A 87 8.71 1.23 8.63
C SER A 87 8.79 0.62 10.05
N PRO A 88 9.80 1.00 10.87
CA PRO A 88 9.87 0.64 12.28
C PRO A 88 8.95 1.49 13.19
N TYR A 89 8.34 2.56 12.66
CA TYR A 89 7.52 3.46 13.46
C TYR A 89 6.17 2.84 13.79
N VAL A 90 5.78 2.97 15.06
CA VAL A 90 4.48 2.52 15.55
C VAL A 90 3.67 3.75 15.93
N ILE A 91 2.62 4.01 15.16
CA ILE A 91 1.66 5.09 15.44
C ILE A 91 0.26 4.48 15.67
N LYS A 92 -0.55 5.17 16.47
CA LYS A 92 -1.92 4.76 16.77
C LYS A 92 -2.89 5.86 16.40
N MET A 93 -4.02 5.47 15.83
CA MET A 93 -5.04 6.39 15.33
C MET A 93 -5.59 7.27 16.45
N LEU A 94 -5.65 8.58 16.22
CA LEU A 94 -6.11 9.60 17.19
C LEU A 94 -5.36 9.60 18.54
N GLN A 95 -4.11 9.14 18.55
CA GLN A 95 -3.25 9.15 19.74
C GLN A 95 -1.97 9.94 19.47
N LYS A 96 -1.78 11.03 20.21
CA LYS A 96 -0.56 11.85 20.11
C LYS A 96 0.63 11.12 20.75
N SER A 97 1.74 11.07 20.04
CA SER A 97 3.03 10.58 20.53
C SER A 97 4.11 11.59 20.17
N TYR A 98 5.01 11.87 21.11
CA TYR A 98 6.11 12.80 20.93
C TYR A 98 7.41 12.13 21.34
N CYS A 99 8.51 12.45 20.64
CA CYS A 99 9.86 12.00 20.96
C CYS A 99 10.00 10.48 21.20
N SER A 100 9.45 9.66 20.29
CA SER A 100 9.65 8.20 20.34
C SER A 100 10.95 7.82 19.64
N ARG A 101 11.99 7.54 20.43
CA ARG A 101 13.28 7.07 19.88
C ARG A 101 13.13 5.64 19.35
N LEU A 102 13.41 5.44 18.07
CA LEU A 102 13.38 4.11 17.43
C LEU A 102 14.66 3.31 17.71
N CYS A 103 15.80 3.88 17.35
CA CYS A 103 17.11 3.29 17.53
C CYS A 103 18.18 4.41 17.53
N GLN A 104 19.43 4.06 17.82
CA GLN A 104 20.59 4.92 17.59
C GLN A 104 21.54 4.15 16.69
N VAL A 105 22.04 4.84 15.68
CA VAL A 105 22.98 4.29 14.70
C VAL A 105 24.19 5.19 14.71
N GLU A 106 25.37 4.59 14.83
CA GLU A 106 26.63 5.30 14.65
C GLU A 106 26.94 5.36 13.16
N LEU A 107 27.16 6.58 12.66
CA LEU A 107 27.48 6.80 11.25
C LEU A 107 28.99 6.77 11.10
N ASP A 108 29.48 5.88 10.25
CA ASP A 108 30.86 5.89 9.81
C ASP A 108 30.99 6.76 8.56
N LYS A 109 32.11 7.47 8.41
CA LYS A 109 32.35 8.33 7.24
C LYS A 109 32.70 7.53 5.99
N ASP A 110 33.12 6.28 6.18
CA ASP A 110 33.66 5.43 5.12
C ASP A 110 32.65 4.40 4.59
N LYS A 111 31.36 4.48 4.99
CA LYS A 111 30.33 3.50 4.62
C LYS A 111 29.05 4.12 4.04
#